data_AF-A0A2V9SKS6-F1
#
_entry.id   AF-A0A2V9SKS6-F1
#
_cell.length_a   1.000
_cell.length_b   1.000
_cell.length_c   1.000
_cell.angle_alpha   90.00
_cell.angle_beta   90.00
_cell.angle_gamma   90.00
#
_symmetry.space_group_name_H-M   'P 1'
#
loop_
_entity.id
_entity.type
_entity.pdbx_description
1 polymer ?
#
loop_
_entity_poly.entity_id
_entity_poly.type
_entity_poly.pdbx_seq_one_letter_code
_entity_poly.pdbx_strand_id
1 'polypeptide(L)'
;MQTGSSVFGAKGDYMKSRILICMTAMTLFVALAVPVRLAAQSNYSVVELGELGGTAGSANGINDRGWNTGTDNLPGDLTTVATLWVNGSTVPLGNLGGLNSAVAWPVKNNNGVIVGISELPDADPLGENFSCWPFFAAGVPTGRICKGFRWQNGLMTALPPFPGGYSSYATGVNNQGQVVGWAENGVHDPTCDPSFQILQFRAAIWQPTGTMQELPPLPGDSTSAATAINDLGQVVGISGDCGIAVGSVSAKHAVLWQNAIPIDLGNIGGDAWNTPTAINNQGTIIGFQWRSSECCSRSVREQALAAPTLSETPVYKTIEPRVQEALYTVKWVGIAALIRSYRQPR
;
A
#
# COMPACT_ATOMS: atom_id res chain seq x y z
N MET A 1 -79.79 -27.67 -56.03
CA MET A 1 -81.01 -26.96 -55.59
C MET A 1 -81.35 -27.48 -54.20
N GLN A 2 -81.43 -26.59 -53.20
CA GLN A 2 -82.00 -26.76 -51.84
C GLN A 2 -81.43 -27.89 -50.94
N THR A 3 -80.61 -27.58 -49.91
CA THR A 3 -80.94 -27.17 -48.51
C THR A 3 -81.73 -28.23 -47.74
N GLY A 4 -81.13 -28.90 -46.75
CA GLY A 4 -81.22 -28.57 -45.30
C GLY A 4 -82.29 -29.47 -44.64
N SER A 5 -82.18 -30.05 -43.43
CA SER A 5 -81.55 -29.62 -42.19
C SER A 5 -81.59 -30.77 -41.15
N SER A 6 -80.51 -30.92 -40.35
CA SER A 6 -80.41 -31.14 -38.87
C SER A 6 -81.20 -32.27 -38.15
N VAL A 7 -80.73 -32.96 -37.08
CA VAL A 7 -80.10 -32.50 -35.82
C VAL A 7 -79.36 -33.65 -35.05
N PHE A 8 -78.22 -33.24 -34.45
CA PHE A 8 -77.41 -33.66 -33.26
C PHE A 8 -77.77 -34.76 -32.23
N GLY A 9 -76.69 -35.28 -31.60
CA GLY A 9 -76.69 -35.80 -30.21
C GLY A 9 -75.29 -36.03 -29.58
N ALA A 10 -74.85 -35.10 -28.71
CA ALA A 10 -73.99 -35.16 -27.49
C ALA A 10 -72.69 -36.03 -27.39
N LYS A 11 -71.52 -35.37 -27.18
CA LYS A 11 -70.29 -35.96 -26.58
C LYS A 11 -69.28 -34.90 -26.05
N GLY A 12 -69.72 -33.94 -25.22
CA GLY A 12 -68.97 -32.71 -24.94
C GLY A 12 -68.31 -32.51 -23.55
N ASP A 13 -68.63 -33.27 -22.50
CA ASP A 13 -68.39 -32.79 -21.13
C ASP A 13 -67.38 -33.58 -20.26
N TYR A 14 -66.86 -34.73 -20.70
CA TYR A 14 -65.87 -35.48 -19.89
C TYR A 14 -64.40 -35.08 -20.11
N MET A 15 -64.08 -34.26 -21.13
CA MET A 15 -62.70 -33.86 -21.44
C MET A 15 -62.24 -32.55 -20.78
N LYS A 16 -63.17 -31.73 -20.29
CA LYS A 16 -62.85 -30.39 -19.75
C LYS A 16 -62.27 -30.42 -18.34
N SER A 17 -62.57 -31.46 -17.54
CA SER A 17 -62.16 -31.51 -16.12
C SER A 17 -60.71 -31.98 -15.90
N ARG A 18 -60.11 -32.75 -16.81
CA ARG A 18 -58.71 -33.21 -16.66
C ARG A 18 -57.69 -32.20 -17.19
N ILE A 19 -58.09 -31.38 -18.17
CA ILE A 19 -57.24 -30.33 -18.74
C ILE A 19 -57.11 -29.15 -17.75
N LEU A 20 -58.17 -28.83 -17.00
CA LEU A 20 -58.16 -27.71 -16.05
C LEU A 20 -57.26 -27.96 -14.82
N ILE A 21 -57.18 -29.21 -14.33
CA ILE A 21 -56.35 -29.58 -13.16
C ILE A 21 -54.85 -29.58 -13.53
N CYS A 22 -54.48 -29.98 -14.75
CA CYS A 22 -53.09 -29.91 -15.21
C CYS A 22 -52.62 -28.45 -15.44
N MET A 23 -53.51 -27.55 -15.85
CA MET A 23 -53.17 -26.14 -16.04
C MET A 23 -52.92 -25.39 -14.74
N THR A 24 -53.65 -25.70 -13.66
CA THR A 24 -53.42 -25.09 -12.33
C THR A 24 -52.15 -25.62 -11.64
N ALA A 25 -51.72 -26.85 -11.95
CA ALA A 25 -50.47 -27.40 -11.41
C ALA A 25 -49.21 -26.85 -12.11
N MET A 26 -49.29 -26.52 -13.40
CA MET A 26 -48.17 -25.90 -14.13
C MET A 26 -47.99 -24.41 -13.79
N THR A 27 -49.06 -23.66 -13.51
CA THR A 27 -48.91 -22.26 -13.06
C THR A 27 -48.32 -22.15 -11.65
N LEU A 28 -48.53 -23.14 -10.79
CA LEU A 28 -47.92 -23.19 -9.46
C LEU A 28 -46.43 -23.58 -9.49
N PHE A 29 -45.98 -24.32 -10.51
CA PHE A 29 -44.56 -24.66 -10.69
C PHE A 29 -43.77 -23.61 -11.49
N VAL A 30 -44.41 -22.82 -12.35
CA VAL A 30 -43.76 -21.68 -13.03
C VAL A 30 -43.63 -20.47 -12.09
N ALA A 31 -44.48 -20.34 -11.07
CA ALA A 31 -44.31 -19.34 -10.00
C ALA A 31 -43.16 -19.67 -9.02
N LEU A 32 -42.61 -20.88 -9.06
CA LEU A 32 -41.41 -21.30 -8.32
C LEU A 32 -40.15 -21.36 -9.21
N ALA A 33 -40.29 -21.12 -10.51
CA ALA A 33 -39.19 -20.81 -11.42
C ALA A 33 -39.03 -19.28 -11.56
N VAL A 34 -39.18 -18.55 -10.45
CA VAL A 34 -38.34 -17.36 -10.27
C VAL A 34 -36.92 -17.89 -10.45
N PRO A 35 -36.10 -17.38 -11.38
CA PRO A 35 -34.68 -17.59 -11.19
C PRO A 35 -34.44 -16.99 -9.81
N VAL A 36 -34.16 -17.83 -8.80
CA VAL A 36 -33.24 -17.45 -7.76
C VAL A 36 -31.98 -17.15 -8.55
N ARG A 37 -31.92 -15.94 -9.12
CA ARG A 37 -30.68 -15.22 -9.21
C ARG A 37 -30.20 -15.37 -7.80
N LEU A 38 -29.17 -16.18 -7.61
CA LEU A 38 -28.32 -15.99 -6.45
C LEU A 38 -28.07 -14.49 -6.47
N ALA A 39 -28.71 -13.77 -5.56
CA ALA A 39 -28.29 -12.46 -5.19
C ALA A 39 -26.99 -12.68 -4.41
N ALA A 40 -25.95 -13.15 -5.11
CA ALA A 40 -24.65 -12.55 -4.96
C ALA A 40 -24.81 -11.14 -5.52
N GLN A 41 -25.53 -10.31 -4.77
CA GLN A 41 -25.68 -8.90 -5.02
C GLN A 41 -24.29 -8.35 -4.76
N SER A 42 -23.55 -8.12 -5.84
CA SER A 42 -22.28 -7.40 -5.78
C SER A 42 -22.60 -6.01 -5.26
N ASN A 43 -22.54 -5.82 -3.93
CA ASN A 43 -22.65 -4.53 -3.25
C ASN A 43 -21.42 -3.65 -3.48
N TYR A 44 -20.68 -3.89 -4.57
CA TYR A 44 -19.49 -3.16 -4.94
C TYR A 44 -19.56 -2.85 -6.44
N SER A 45 -19.15 -1.64 -6.79
CA SER A 45 -18.82 -1.28 -8.15
C SER A 45 -17.30 -1.33 -8.31
N VAL A 46 -16.85 -1.72 -9.49
CA VAL A 46 -15.44 -1.59 -9.89
C VAL A 46 -15.35 -0.33 -10.73
N VAL A 47 -14.47 0.59 -10.33
CA VAL A 47 -14.20 1.82 -11.05
C VAL A 47 -12.75 1.80 -11.46
N GLU A 48 -12.53 1.99 -12.76
CA GLU A 48 -11.19 2.21 -13.31
C GLU A 48 -10.78 3.66 -13.01
N LEU A 49 -9.59 3.83 -12.46
CA LEU A 49 -9.01 5.15 -12.22
C LEU A 49 -8.42 5.66 -13.55
N GLY A 50 -8.55 6.94 -13.85
CA GLY A 50 -8.06 7.50 -15.11
C GLY A 50 -6.53 7.59 -15.18
N GLU A 51 -5.97 7.66 -16.38
CA GLU A 51 -4.51 7.62 -16.61
C GLU A 51 -3.95 8.98 -17.09
N LEU A 52 -2.65 9.22 -16.88
CA LEU A 52 -1.89 10.37 -17.40
C LEU A 52 -1.31 10.13 -18.80
N GLY A 53 -1.51 8.94 -19.37
CA GLY A 53 -1.15 8.58 -20.73
C GLY A 53 0.10 7.70 -20.90
N GLY A 54 0.73 7.26 -19.80
CA GLY A 54 1.69 6.15 -19.80
C GLY A 54 1.01 4.78 -19.87
N THR A 55 1.79 3.70 -19.77
CA THR A 55 1.27 2.32 -19.81
C THR A 55 1.18 1.65 -18.43
N ALA A 56 1.64 2.34 -17.38
CA ALA A 56 1.59 1.83 -16.01
C ALA A 56 1.24 2.92 -15.00
N GLY A 57 0.30 2.58 -14.13
CA GLY A 57 -0.08 3.37 -12.96
C GLY A 57 -0.53 2.44 -11.83
N SER A 58 -0.43 2.91 -10.60
CA SER A 58 -0.84 2.13 -9.42
C SER A 58 -1.30 3.05 -8.31
N ALA A 59 -2.53 2.85 -7.85
CA ALA A 59 -3.03 3.42 -6.60
C ALA A 59 -2.73 2.47 -5.44
N ASN A 60 -2.22 3.02 -4.33
CA ASN A 60 -1.85 2.25 -3.14
C ASN A 60 -2.45 2.81 -1.84
N GLY A 61 -3.07 3.98 -1.89
CA GLY A 61 -3.72 4.63 -0.75
C GLY A 61 -5.15 5.04 -1.09
N ILE A 62 -6.02 4.93 -0.10
CA ILE A 62 -7.36 5.52 -0.10
C ILE A 62 -7.64 6.08 1.30
N ASN A 63 -8.25 7.26 1.36
CA ASN A 63 -8.70 7.88 2.63
C ASN A 63 -10.24 7.91 2.73
N ASP A 64 -10.78 8.34 3.87
CA ASP A 64 -12.22 8.37 4.12
C ASP A 64 -12.97 9.44 3.31
N ARG A 65 -12.23 10.32 2.61
CA ARG A 65 -12.79 11.26 1.62
C ARG A 65 -12.96 10.63 0.25
N GLY A 66 -12.54 9.38 0.06
CA GLY A 66 -12.50 8.70 -1.24
C GLY A 66 -11.39 9.22 -2.16
N TRP A 67 -10.36 9.87 -1.61
CA TRP A 67 -9.18 10.24 -2.39
C TRP A 67 -8.29 9.02 -2.52
N ASN A 68 -7.99 8.64 -3.75
CA ASN A 68 -7.00 7.60 -4.02
C ASN A 68 -5.68 8.27 -4.38
N THR A 69 -4.58 7.72 -3.89
CA THR A 69 -3.23 8.24 -4.15
C THR A 69 -2.32 7.14 -4.65
N GLY A 70 -1.33 7.52 -5.43
CA GLY A 70 -0.34 6.58 -5.93
C GLY A 70 0.59 7.21 -6.95
N THR A 71 0.90 6.43 -7.97
CA THR A 71 1.81 6.77 -9.06
C THR A 71 1.12 6.55 -10.39
N ASP A 72 1.45 7.38 -11.37
CA ASP A 72 1.07 7.17 -12.75
C ASP A 72 2.16 7.65 -13.70
N ASN A 73 2.33 6.95 -14.82
CA ASN A 73 3.38 7.28 -15.79
C ASN A 73 2.89 8.31 -16.80
N LEU A 74 3.82 9.17 -17.21
CA LEU A 74 3.63 10.02 -18.38
C LEU A 74 3.85 9.23 -19.68
N PRO A 75 3.38 9.74 -20.83
CA PRO A 75 3.60 9.12 -22.13
C PRO A 75 5.09 8.76 -22.36
N GLY A 76 5.34 7.51 -22.75
CA GLY A 76 6.68 6.98 -22.97
C GLY A 76 7.32 6.27 -21.77
N ASP A 77 6.66 6.24 -20.61
CA ASP A 77 7.05 5.45 -19.42
C ASP A 77 8.45 5.72 -18.86
N LEU A 78 9.02 6.88 -19.19
CA LEU A 78 10.31 7.34 -18.65
C LEU A 78 10.17 8.22 -17.42
N THR A 79 8.94 8.60 -17.06
CA THR A 79 8.67 9.53 -15.97
C THR A 79 7.46 9.09 -15.18
N THR A 80 7.65 8.97 -13.88
CA THR A 80 6.63 8.67 -12.89
C THR A 80 6.21 9.94 -12.18
N VAL A 81 4.90 10.14 -12.03
CA VAL A 81 4.32 11.29 -11.34
C VAL A 81 3.44 10.81 -10.18
N ALA A 82 3.57 11.47 -9.03
CA ALA A 82 2.69 11.32 -7.90
C ALA A 82 1.29 11.78 -8.28
N THR A 83 0.30 10.91 -8.11
CA THR A 83 -1.04 11.13 -8.67
C THR A 83 -2.13 11.00 -7.61
N LEU A 84 -3.11 11.89 -7.69
CA LEU A 84 -4.34 11.87 -6.92
C LEU A 84 -5.53 11.58 -7.86
N TRP A 85 -6.34 10.58 -7.52
CA TRP A 85 -7.62 10.36 -8.15
C TRP A 85 -8.75 10.77 -7.22
N VAL A 86 -9.54 11.74 -7.64
CA VAL A 86 -10.61 12.35 -6.84
C VAL A 86 -11.78 12.72 -7.72
N ASN A 87 -13.00 12.33 -7.33
CA ASN A 87 -14.24 12.66 -8.07
C ASN A 87 -14.18 12.36 -9.57
N GLY A 88 -13.56 11.23 -9.96
CA GLY A 88 -13.37 10.83 -11.35
C GLY A 88 -12.29 11.61 -12.12
N SER A 89 -11.57 12.53 -11.46
CA SER A 89 -10.47 13.29 -12.04
C SER A 89 -9.12 12.67 -11.67
N THR A 90 -8.19 12.65 -12.63
CA THR A 90 -6.78 12.30 -12.42
C THR A 90 -5.97 13.59 -12.29
N VAL A 91 -5.37 13.81 -11.13
CA VAL A 91 -4.66 15.04 -10.78
C VAL A 91 -3.19 14.72 -10.55
N PRO A 92 -2.28 15.13 -11.46
CA PRO A 92 -0.85 15.05 -11.20
C PRO A 92 -0.49 16.04 -10.09
N LEU A 93 0.25 15.59 -9.08
CA LEU A 93 0.66 16.43 -7.94
C LEU A 93 1.88 17.30 -8.24
N GLY A 94 2.55 17.04 -9.37
CA GLY A 94 3.79 17.70 -9.79
C GLY A 94 5.03 17.03 -9.22
N ASN A 95 6.13 17.75 -9.18
CA ASN A 95 7.42 17.32 -8.64
C ASN A 95 8.15 18.53 -8.02
N LEU A 96 9.30 18.27 -7.39
CA LEU A 96 10.15 19.29 -6.78
C LEU A 96 11.22 19.84 -7.75
N GLY A 97 10.97 19.76 -9.06
CA GLY A 97 11.86 20.25 -10.12
C GLY A 97 12.74 19.17 -10.78
N GLY A 98 12.81 17.97 -10.22
CA GLY A 98 13.37 16.79 -10.88
C GLY A 98 12.38 16.14 -11.86
N LEU A 99 12.73 14.95 -12.38
CA LEU A 99 11.88 14.24 -13.33
C LEU A 99 10.73 13.53 -12.60
N ASN A 100 11.05 12.79 -11.54
CA ASN A 100 10.13 11.84 -10.94
C ASN A 100 9.51 12.32 -9.61
N SER A 101 8.28 11.85 -9.37
CA SER A 101 7.62 11.90 -8.06
C SER A 101 6.70 10.70 -7.90
N ALA A 102 6.48 10.23 -6.67
CA ALA A 102 5.58 9.12 -6.40
C ALA A 102 4.94 9.22 -5.01
N VAL A 103 3.67 8.82 -4.90
CA VAL A 103 3.10 8.36 -3.62
C VAL A 103 3.31 6.86 -3.56
N ALA A 104 4.40 6.43 -2.95
CA ALA A 104 4.82 5.03 -2.95
C ALA A 104 4.27 4.22 -1.76
N TRP A 105 3.74 4.89 -0.74
CA TRP A 105 3.18 4.28 0.45
C TRP A 105 1.72 4.72 0.68
N PRO A 106 0.88 3.89 1.33
CA PRO A 106 -0.51 4.23 1.57
C PRO A 106 -0.66 5.48 2.46
N VAL A 107 -1.16 6.57 1.88
CA VAL A 107 -1.46 7.81 2.59
C VAL A 107 -2.92 7.80 3.07
N LYS A 108 -3.14 7.99 4.38
CA LYS A 108 -4.46 7.86 5.03
C LYS A 108 -5.01 9.15 5.64
N ASN A 109 -4.41 10.30 5.30
CA ASN A 109 -4.82 11.57 5.88
C ASN A 109 -6.14 12.08 5.28
N ASN A 110 -7.09 12.38 6.16
CA ASN A 110 -8.40 12.95 5.86
C ASN A 110 -8.45 14.47 5.99
N ASN A 111 -7.31 15.15 5.94
CA ASN A 111 -7.17 16.61 5.98
C ASN A 111 -6.52 17.19 4.71
N GLY A 112 -6.43 16.37 3.65
CA GLY A 112 -5.95 16.79 2.34
C GLY A 112 -4.43 16.92 2.25
N VAL A 113 -3.70 16.28 3.16
CA VAL A 113 -2.23 16.17 3.09
C VAL A 113 -1.86 14.88 2.38
N ILE A 114 -1.09 14.98 1.31
CA ILE A 114 -0.52 13.84 0.59
C ILE A 114 1.00 13.88 0.76
N VAL A 115 1.62 12.72 0.97
CA VAL A 115 3.08 12.62 1.12
C VAL A 115 3.64 11.54 0.22
N GLY A 116 4.93 11.64 -0.05
CA GLY A 116 5.62 10.69 -0.91
C GLY A 116 7.06 11.13 -1.12
N ILE A 117 7.62 10.77 -2.27
CA ILE A 117 8.99 11.11 -2.68
C ILE A 117 8.99 11.87 -4.01
N SER A 118 9.91 12.82 -4.17
CA SER A 118 10.15 13.49 -5.44
C SER A 118 11.63 13.84 -5.62
N GLU A 119 12.09 13.77 -6.85
CA GLU A 119 13.44 14.22 -7.23
C GLU A 119 13.54 15.75 -7.24
N LEU A 120 14.71 16.23 -6.82
CA LEU A 120 15.19 17.58 -7.10
C LEU A 120 15.97 17.61 -8.42
N PRO A 121 16.16 18.80 -9.02
CA PRO A 121 17.00 18.94 -10.20
C PRO A 121 18.48 18.69 -9.91
N ASP A 122 18.92 18.80 -8.65
CA ASP A 122 20.33 18.67 -8.29
C ASP A 122 20.79 17.21 -8.25
N ALA A 123 22.02 16.97 -8.68
CA ALA A 123 22.68 15.67 -8.54
C ALA A 123 23.04 15.41 -7.08
N ASP A 124 23.01 14.14 -6.68
CA ASP A 124 23.50 13.73 -5.36
C ASP A 124 25.01 14.00 -5.25
N PRO A 125 25.49 14.78 -4.26
CA PRO A 125 26.90 15.15 -4.16
C PRO A 125 27.85 13.98 -3.84
N LEU A 126 27.33 12.90 -3.26
CA LEU A 126 28.09 11.69 -2.95
C LEU A 126 27.90 10.61 -4.01
N GLY A 127 26.99 10.84 -4.97
CA GLY A 127 26.63 9.87 -5.99
C GLY A 127 25.91 8.65 -5.41
N GLU A 128 25.30 8.78 -4.22
CA GLU A 128 24.49 7.72 -3.66
C GLU A 128 23.14 7.65 -4.36
N ASN A 129 22.59 6.44 -4.48
CA ASN A 129 21.31 6.26 -5.15
C ASN A 129 20.13 6.57 -4.21
N PHE A 130 20.37 6.47 -2.89
CA PHE A 130 19.39 6.55 -1.82
C PHE A 130 18.14 5.66 -2.09
N SER A 131 17.14 5.65 -1.22
CA SER A 131 15.89 4.92 -1.45
C SER A 131 14.98 5.56 -2.53
N CYS A 132 15.56 6.08 -3.61
CA CYS A 132 14.88 6.84 -4.65
C CYS A 132 14.27 5.96 -5.76
N TRP A 133 15.16 5.37 -6.54
CA TRP A 133 14.85 4.76 -7.84
C TRP A 133 13.98 3.50 -7.82
N PRO A 134 13.91 2.68 -6.74
CA PRO A 134 13.05 1.51 -6.74
C PRO A 134 11.55 1.84 -6.91
N PHE A 135 11.18 3.11 -6.78
CA PHE A 135 9.80 3.58 -6.82
C PHE A 135 9.43 4.35 -8.10
N PHE A 136 10.30 4.39 -9.11
CA PHE A 136 10.09 5.14 -10.37
C PHE A 136 10.04 4.21 -11.60
N ALA A 137 9.33 4.62 -12.66
CA ALA A 137 9.01 3.80 -13.84
C ALA A 137 10.23 3.17 -14.49
N ALA A 138 11.31 3.93 -14.61
CA ALA A 138 12.49 3.50 -15.34
C ALA A 138 13.25 2.41 -14.57
N GLY A 139 13.01 2.27 -13.25
CA GLY A 139 13.73 1.30 -12.42
C GLY A 139 15.24 1.45 -12.52
N VAL A 140 15.72 2.66 -12.82
CA VAL A 140 17.14 2.98 -12.95
C VAL A 140 17.46 4.20 -12.10
N PRO A 141 18.58 4.21 -11.37
CA PRO A 141 19.00 5.38 -10.64
C PRO A 141 19.31 6.56 -11.56
N THR A 142 18.74 7.72 -11.22
CA THR A 142 18.97 8.99 -11.92
C THR A 142 20.15 9.79 -11.34
N GLY A 143 20.65 9.38 -10.17
CA GLY A 143 21.71 10.08 -9.42
C GLY A 143 21.28 11.46 -8.91
N ARG A 144 19.98 11.69 -8.73
CA ARG A 144 19.42 12.95 -8.23
C ARG A 144 19.15 12.86 -6.73
N ILE A 145 19.22 14.02 -6.07
CA ILE A 145 18.73 14.14 -4.68
C ILE A 145 17.23 13.88 -4.67
N CYS A 146 16.76 13.09 -3.70
CA CYS A 146 15.33 12.90 -3.47
C CYS A 146 14.91 13.50 -2.15
N LYS A 147 13.72 14.11 -2.14
CA LYS A 147 13.09 14.58 -0.92
C LYS A 147 11.76 13.90 -0.73
N GLY A 148 11.45 13.60 0.53
CA GLY A 148 10.08 13.45 0.96
C GLY A 148 9.33 14.73 0.61
N PHE A 149 8.07 14.63 0.20
CA PHE A 149 7.25 15.81 0.00
C PHE A 149 6.02 15.80 0.89
N ARG A 150 5.53 17.00 1.17
CA ARG A 150 4.20 17.28 1.70
C ARG A 150 3.44 18.09 0.65
N TRP A 151 2.38 17.51 0.10
CA TRP A 151 1.48 18.17 -0.81
C TRP A 151 0.20 18.56 -0.08
N GLN A 152 -0.20 19.82 -0.20
CA GLN A 152 -1.49 20.29 0.30
C GLN A 152 -1.97 21.48 -0.54
N ASN A 153 -3.25 21.46 -0.94
CA ASN A 153 -3.88 22.56 -1.68
C ASN A 153 -3.12 22.99 -2.95
N GLY A 154 -2.60 22.02 -3.72
CA GLY A 154 -1.89 22.30 -4.97
C GLY A 154 -0.40 22.64 -4.80
N LEU A 155 0.12 22.72 -3.58
CA LEU A 155 1.52 23.03 -3.32
C LEU A 155 2.28 21.80 -2.81
N MET A 156 3.32 21.39 -3.56
CA MET A 156 4.30 20.40 -3.12
C MET A 156 5.45 21.10 -2.38
N THR A 157 5.67 20.75 -1.12
CA THR A 157 6.76 21.28 -0.30
C THR A 157 7.75 20.16 0.04
N ALA A 158 9.04 20.40 -0.15
CA ALA A 158 10.10 19.47 0.20
C ALA A 158 10.21 19.32 1.73
N LEU A 159 10.39 18.08 2.20
CA LEU A 159 10.68 17.76 3.59
C LEU A 159 12.20 17.63 3.76
N PRO A 160 12.82 18.42 4.65
CA PRO A 160 14.27 18.45 4.76
C PRO A 160 14.86 17.16 5.37
N PRO A 161 16.12 16.81 5.05
CA PRO A 161 16.89 15.80 5.75
C PRO A 161 17.45 16.34 7.08
N PHE A 162 18.19 15.53 7.83
CA PHE A 162 18.94 16.00 8.99
C PHE A 162 20.17 16.81 8.55
N PRO A 163 20.75 17.64 9.45
CA PRO A 163 21.97 18.39 9.15
C PRO A 163 23.07 17.50 8.56
N GLY A 164 23.61 17.93 7.42
CA GLY A 164 24.65 17.22 6.67
C GLY A 164 24.16 16.10 5.73
N GLY A 165 22.88 15.72 5.80
CA GLY A 165 22.27 14.79 4.83
C GLY A 165 21.73 15.50 3.58
N TYR A 166 21.52 14.75 2.49
CA TYR A 166 21.01 15.29 1.24
C TYR A 166 19.59 14.84 0.95
N SER A 167 19.24 13.59 1.24
CA SER A 167 17.99 12.99 0.83
C SER A 167 17.04 12.63 1.99
N SER A 168 15.75 12.61 1.67
CA SER A 168 14.68 12.23 2.60
C SER A 168 13.56 11.51 1.87
N TYR A 169 12.69 10.85 2.63
CA TYR A 169 11.58 10.05 2.14
C TYR A 169 10.40 10.14 3.11
N ALA A 170 9.19 10.36 2.61
CA ALA A 170 7.97 10.34 3.42
C ALA A 170 7.08 9.14 3.08
N THR A 171 6.63 8.42 4.11
CA THR A 171 5.86 7.18 3.97
C THR A 171 4.45 7.27 4.55
N GLY A 172 4.26 8.12 5.57
CA GLY A 172 2.99 8.17 6.28
C GLY A 172 2.67 9.57 6.80
N VAL A 173 1.38 9.83 6.97
CA VAL A 173 0.88 11.06 7.57
C VAL A 173 -0.42 10.78 8.32
N ASN A 174 -0.53 11.29 9.54
CA ASN A 174 -1.75 11.17 10.35
C ASN A 174 -2.68 12.36 10.16
N ASN A 175 -3.88 12.34 10.75
CA ASN A 175 -4.87 13.42 10.64
C ASN A 175 -4.45 14.71 11.35
N GLN A 176 -3.46 14.67 12.23
CA GLN A 176 -2.85 15.88 12.80
C GLN A 176 -1.87 16.55 11.81
N GLY A 177 -1.59 15.92 10.67
CA GLY A 177 -0.66 16.43 9.65
C GLY A 177 0.80 16.13 9.96
N GLN A 178 1.08 15.30 10.96
CA GLN A 178 2.44 14.83 11.26
C GLN A 178 2.85 13.82 10.20
N VAL A 179 3.97 14.08 9.55
CA VAL A 179 4.51 13.23 8.48
C VAL A 179 5.66 12.40 9.05
N VAL A 180 5.74 11.13 8.67
CA VAL A 180 6.84 10.24 9.04
C VAL A 180 7.53 9.64 7.82
N GLY A 181 8.76 9.18 8.02
CA GLY A 181 9.56 8.50 7.02
C GLY A 181 11.00 8.37 7.48
N TRP A 182 11.95 8.56 6.58
CA TRP A 182 13.38 8.59 6.92
C TRP A 182 14.12 9.68 6.18
N ALA A 183 15.24 10.09 6.75
CA ALA A 183 16.10 11.13 6.22
C ALA A 183 17.56 10.81 6.52
N GLU A 184 18.45 11.17 5.60
CA GLU A 184 19.88 11.08 5.83
C GLU A 184 20.33 12.05 6.92
N ASN A 185 21.33 11.63 7.68
CA ASN A 185 22.14 12.49 8.52
C ASN A 185 23.55 12.60 7.92
N GLY A 186 24.31 13.65 8.24
CA GLY A 186 25.65 13.84 7.66
C GLY A 186 26.72 12.85 8.14
N VAL A 187 26.36 11.72 8.73
CA VAL A 187 27.30 10.72 9.23
C VAL A 187 27.59 9.71 8.13
N HIS A 188 28.84 9.67 7.66
CA HIS A 188 29.33 8.61 6.80
C HIS A 188 29.44 7.31 7.59
N ASP A 189 28.77 6.26 7.13
CA ASP A 189 28.81 4.95 7.78
C ASP A 189 29.65 3.96 6.97
N PRO A 190 30.83 3.57 7.48
CA PRO A 190 31.76 2.72 6.76
C PRO A 190 31.26 1.28 6.61
N THR A 191 30.15 0.89 7.26
CA THR A 191 29.57 -0.44 7.09
C THR A 191 28.57 -0.51 5.93
N CYS A 192 28.19 0.63 5.34
CA CYS A 192 27.31 0.66 4.18
C CYS A 192 28.02 0.11 2.92
N ASP A 193 27.23 -0.43 1.98
CA ASP A 193 27.68 -0.63 0.61
C ASP A 193 27.62 0.72 -0.14
N PRO A 194 28.78 1.32 -0.49
CA PRO A 194 28.84 2.64 -1.08
C PRO A 194 28.24 2.69 -2.50
N SER A 195 27.89 1.54 -3.10
CA SER A 195 27.16 1.52 -4.37
C SER A 195 25.67 1.91 -4.23
N PHE A 196 25.15 1.97 -3.00
CA PHE A 196 23.75 2.34 -2.73
C PHE A 196 23.59 3.43 -1.68
N GLN A 197 24.36 3.37 -0.59
CA GLN A 197 24.22 4.26 0.56
C GLN A 197 25.60 4.58 1.14
N ILE A 198 25.84 5.84 1.46
CA ILE A 198 27.09 6.31 2.11
C ILE A 198 26.76 6.94 3.45
N LEU A 199 25.74 7.80 3.49
CA LEU A 199 25.28 8.43 4.72
C LEU A 199 24.35 7.51 5.50
N GLN A 200 24.33 7.62 6.83
CA GLN A 200 23.27 6.98 7.60
C GLN A 200 21.94 7.68 7.33
N PHE A 201 20.86 6.92 7.42
CA PHE A 201 19.51 7.48 7.52
C PHE A 201 18.90 7.18 8.89
N ARG A 202 17.96 8.03 9.27
CA ARG A 202 17.21 7.97 10.52
C ARG A 202 15.73 8.12 10.23
N ALA A 203 14.92 7.43 11.02
CA ALA A 203 13.50 7.66 11.05
C ALA A 203 13.26 9.11 11.51
N ALA A 204 12.32 9.77 10.85
CA ALA A 204 12.03 11.16 11.08
C ALA A 204 10.52 11.36 11.22
N ILE A 205 10.16 12.35 12.05
CA ILE A 205 8.83 12.92 12.09
C ILE A 205 8.92 14.42 11.78
N TRP A 206 8.22 14.86 10.74
CA TRP A 206 8.05 16.27 10.40
C TRP A 206 6.70 16.76 10.93
N GLN A 207 6.74 17.73 11.82
CA GLN A 207 5.55 18.36 12.36
C GLN A 207 4.93 19.31 11.31
N PRO A 208 3.61 19.57 11.38
CA PRO A 208 2.94 20.54 10.51
C PRO A 208 3.56 21.95 10.56
N THR A 209 4.17 22.30 11.69
CA THR A 209 4.90 23.55 11.94
C THR A 209 6.24 23.64 11.18
N GLY A 210 6.67 22.57 10.52
CA GLY A 210 7.95 22.46 9.81
C GLY A 210 9.11 21.96 10.67
N THR A 211 8.92 21.78 11.99
CA THR A 211 9.96 21.22 12.86
C THR A 211 10.13 19.72 12.61
N MET A 212 11.37 19.29 12.38
CA MET A 212 11.71 17.88 12.25
C MET A 212 12.30 17.34 13.55
N GLN A 213 11.96 16.10 13.88
CA GLN A 213 12.51 15.37 15.01
C GLN A 213 13.00 13.99 14.57
N GLU A 214 14.15 13.58 15.11
CA GLU A 214 14.67 12.23 14.93
C GLU A 214 13.88 11.22 15.77
N LEU A 215 13.61 10.06 15.17
CA LEU A 215 13.15 8.86 15.84
C LEU A 215 14.35 7.89 15.88
N PRO A 216 15.06 7.80 17.01
CA PRO A 216 16.35 7.14 17.07
C PRO A 216 16.21 5.62 16.86
N PRO A 217 17.24 4.95 16.33
CA PRO A 217 17.27 3.49 16.24
C PRO A 217 17.32 2.85 17.64
N LEU A 218 17.11 1.54 17.70
CA LEU A 218 17.35 0.75 18.91
C LEU A 218 18.84 0.78 19.30
N PRO A 219 19.19 0.64 20.59
CA PRO A 219 20.59 0.61 21.01
C PRO A 219 21.40 -0.46 20.28
N GLY A 220 22.49 -0.04 19.65
CA GLY A 220 23.40 -0.91 18.88
C GLY A 220 23.16 -0.90 17.36
N ASP A 221 22.01 -0.42 16.90
CA ASP A 221 21.71 -0.26 15.48
C ASP A 221 22.19 1.10 14.96
N SER A 222 22.55 1.18 13.67
CA SER A 222 23.08 2.40 13.06
C SER A 222 22.07 3.16 12.21
N THR A 223 20.92 2.57 11.86
CA THR A 223 19.88 3.20 11.02
C THR A 223 18.47 2.89 11.50
N SER A 224 17.52 3.76 11.14
CA SER A 224 16.10 3.55 11.38
C SER A 224 15.24 4.15 10.26
N ALA A 225 14.04 3.62 10.05
CA ALA A 225 13.07 4.18 9.11
C ALA A 225 11.63 3.99 9.60
N ALA A 226 10.82 5.05 9.54
CA ALA A 226 9.40 4.98 9.89
C ALA A 226 8.55 4.58 8.69
N THR A 227 7.60 3.67 8.90
CA THR A 227 6.72 3.14 7.84
C THR A 227 5.27 3.57 8.01
N ALA A 228 4.80 3.81 9.24
CA ALA A 228 3.44 4.26 9.50
C ALA A 228 3.31 5.03 10.82
N ILE A 229 2.27 5.86 10.91
CA ILE A 229 1.91 6.67 12.07
C ILE A 229 0.40 6.62 12.29
N ASN A 230 -0.05 6.65 13.54
CA ASN A 230 -1.46 6.81 13.89
C ASN A 230 -1.79 8.22 14.39
N ASP A 231 -3.08 8.53 14.62
CA ASP A 231 -3.52 9.86 15.09
C ASP A 231 -3.18 10.14 16.55
N LEU A 232 -2.63 9.16 17.28
CA LEU A 232 -2.08 9.37 18.63
C LEU A 232 -0.59 9.76 18.59
N GLY A 233 0.02 9.84 17.40
CA GLY A 233 1.43 10.14 17.22
C GLY A 233 2.36 8.95 17.48
N GLN A 234 1.81 7.73 17.59
CA GLN A 234 2.60 6.51 17.68
C GLN A 234 3.10 6.14 16.29
N VAL A 235 4.40 5.84 16.19
CA VAL A 235 5.06 5.56 14.91
C VAL A 235 5.62 4.15 14.94
N VAL A 236 5.46 3.40 13.85
CA VAL A 236 6.10 2.09 13.69
C VAL A 236 7.07 2.12 12.51
N GLY A 237 8.02 1.20 12.53
CA GLY A 237 8.97 1.05 11.45
C GLY A 237 10.06 0.05 11.78
N ILE A 238 11.25 0.33 11.24
CA ILE A 238 12.40 -0.57 11.28
C ILE A 238 13.62 0.09 11.92
N SER A 239 14.46 -0.75 12.51
CA SER A 239 15.77 -0.39 13.06
C SER A 239 16.77 -1.49 12.70
N GLY A 240 18.00 -1.12 12.37
CA GLY A 240 19.02 -2.09 12.00
C GLY A 240 20.34 -1.48 11.54
N ASP A 241 21.09 -2.28 10.80
CA ASP A 241 22.40 -1.92 10.27
C ASP A 241 22.25 -1.12 8.96
N CYS A 242 23.30 -0.43 8.54
CA CYS A 242 23.23 0.34 7.30
C CYS A 242 22.86 -0.55 6.10
N GLY A 243 21.91 -0.08 5.29
CA GLY A 243 21.43 -0.75 4.10
C GLY A 243 20.43 0.11 3.34
N ILE A 244 19.56 -0.51 2.53
CA ILE A 244 18.46 0.22 1.87
C ILE A 244 17.27 0.24 2.83
N ALA A 245 16.68 1.41 3.08
CA ALA A 245 15.63 1.69 4.07
C ALA A 245 14.26 1.01 3.82
N VAL A 246 14.20 -0.04 3.00
CA VAL A 246 12.99 -0.80 2.63
C VAL A 246 13.08 -2.27 3.02
N GLY A 247 14.14 -2.70 3.70
CA GLY A 247 14.29 -4.09 4.13
C GLY A 247 15.72 -4.55 4.36
N SER A 248 15.91 -5.86 4.26
CA SER A 248 17.19 -6.54 4.53
C SER A 248 17.74 -6.17 5.92
N VAL A 249 19.04 -5.96 6.05
CA VAL A 249 19.73 -5.68 7.33
C VAL A 249 19.29 -4.39 8.02
N SER A 250 18.70 -3.42 7.29
CA SER A 250 18.10 -2.22 7.90
C SER A 250 16.78 -2.53 8.63
N ALA A 251 16.16 -3.66 8.32
CA ALA A 251 14.96 -4.20 8.94
C ALA A 251 15.25 -5.39 9.86
N LYS A 252 16.36 -5.30 10.60
CA LYS A 252 16.74 -6.29 11.62
C LYS A 252 15.71 -6.37 12.75
N HIS A 253 15.24 -5.22 13.20
CA HIS A 253 14.25 -5.11 14.27
C HIS A 253 13.01 -4.36 13.80
N ALA A 254 11.85 -4.86 14.21
CA ALA A 254 10.60 -4.13 14.15
C ALA A 254 10.50 -3.23 15.39
N VAL A 255 10.18 -1.96 15.21
CA VAL A 255 10.20 -0.96 16.29
C VAL A 255 8.92 -0.13 16.32
N LEU A 256 8.49 0.22 17.54
CA LEU A 256 7.47 1.22 17.85
C LEU A 256 8.16 2.40 18.53
N TRP A 257 7.97 3.61 18.02
CA TRP A 257 8.29 4.83 18.75
C TRP A 257 7.06 5.34 19.49
N GLN A 258 7.18 5.42 20.80
CA GLN A 258 6.23 6.09 21.69
C GLN A 258 6.92 7.31 22.27
N ASN A 259 6.45 8.51 21.95
CA ASN A 259 7.10 9.77 22.37
C ASN A 259 8.59 9.83 21.96
N ALA A 260 8.90 9.39 20.74
CA ALA A 260 10.26 9.24 20.20
C ALA A 260 11.19 8.27 20.96
N ILE A 261 10.67 7.46 21.88
CA ILE A 261 11.42 6.38 22.53
C ILE A 261 11.21 5.09 21.73
N PRO A 262 12.28 4.45 21.21
CA PRO A 262 12.17 3.21 20.46
C PRO A 262 11.89 2.04 21.41
N ILE A 263 10.91 1.21 21.03
CA ILE A 263 10.49 0.00 21.73
C ILE A 263 10.58 -1.15 20.72
N ASP A 264 11.38 -2.15 21.04
CA ASP A 264 11.48 -3.37 20.23
C ASP A 264 10.16 -4.16 20.29
N LEU A 265 9.60 -4.47 19.12
CA LEU A 265 8.37 -5.24 18.96
C LEU A 265 8.62 -6.76 18.88
N GLY A 266 9.90 -7.16 18.84
CA GLY A 266 10.37 -8.51 18.62
C GLY A 266 10.09 -9.03 17.21
N ASN A 267 10.64 -10.21 16.92
CA ASN A 267 10.46 -10.91 15.65
C ASN A 267 10.04 -12.37 15.88
N ILE A 268 9.86 -13.12 14.79
CA ILE A 268 9.47 -14.54 14.79
C ILE A 268 10.63 -15.48 14.44
N GLY A 269 11.87 -15.06 14.72
CA GLY A 269 13.08 -15.85 14.55
C GLY A 269 13.89 -15.57 13.28
N GLY A 270 13.52 -14.55 12.50
CA GLY A 270 14.32 -14.09 11.35
C GLY A 270 15.28 -12.96 11.72
N ASP A 271 16.47 -12.98 11.13
CA ASP A 271 17.55 -12.00 11.39
C ASP A 271 17.33 -10.64 10.71
N ALA A 272 16.36 -10.55 9.80
CA ALA A 272 16.06 -9.36 8.99
C ALA A 272 14.62 -9.38 8.45
N TRP A 273 14.25 -8.34 7.71
CA TRP A 273 12.93 -8.18 7.07
C TRP A 273 11.76 -8.19 8.07
N ASN A 274 11.99 -7.61 9.24
CA ASN A 274 11.01 -7.47 10.30
C ASN A 274 10.30 -6.11 10.18
N THR A 275 9.27 -6.02 9.34
CA THR A 275 8.71 -4.74 8.90
C THR A 275 7.23 -4.56 9.28
N PRO A 276 6.91 -3.69 10.25
CA PRO A 276 5.58 -3.13 10.44
C PRO A 276 5.17 -2.31 9.21
N THR A 277 3.93 -2.47 8.75
CA THR A 277 3.40 -1.74 7.57
C THR A 277 2.21 -0.84 7.90
N ALA A 278 1.53 -1.06 9.03
CA ALA A 278 0.49 -0.16 9.51
C ALA A 278 0.28 -0.24 11.02
N ILE A 279 -0.26 0.86 11.56
CA ILE A 279 -0.74 0.98 12.94
C ILE A 279 -2.10 1.70 12.93
N ASN A 280 -3.02 1.32 13.82
CA ASN A 280 -4.30 2.03 14.02
C ASN A 280 -4.32 2.83 15.35
N ASN A 281 -5.37 3.61 15.59
CA ASN A 281 -5.53 4.42 16.81
C ASN A 281 -5.82 3.59 18.09
N GLN A 282 -6.03 2.29 17.96
CA GLN A 282 -6.10 1.38 19.11
C GLN A 282 -4.71 0.81 19.45
N GLY A 283 -3.66 1.19 18.71
CA GLY A 283 -2.30 0.68 18.86
C GLY A 283 -2.11 -0.71 18.25
N THR A 284 -3.06 -1.21 17.46
CA THR A 284 -2.90 -2.46 16.71
C THR A 284 -1.91 -2.25 15.57
N ILE A 285 -0.89 -3.10 15.51
CA ILE A 285 0.16 -3.05 14.49
C ILE A 285 0.05 -4.28 13.61
N ILE A 286 0.17 -4.09 12.29
CA ILE A 286 0.31 -5.17 11.32
C ILE A 286 1.61 -5.02 10.55
N GLY A 287 2.12 -6.15 10.04
CA GLY A 287 3.34 -6.18 9.25
C GLY A 287 3.66 -7.57 8.73
N PHE A 288 4.83 -7.70 8.13
CA PHE A 288 5.37 -8.97 7.67
C PHE A 288 6.74 -9.21 8.31
N GLN A 289 7.09 -10.47 8.46
CA GLN A 289 8.38 -10.92 8.98
C GLN A 289 8.85 -12.15 8.22
N TRP A 290 10.17 -12.34 8.16
CA TRP A 290 10.77 -13.53 7.59
C TRP A 290 11.08 -14.56 8.69
N ARG A 291 10.98 -15.86 8.37
CA ARG A 291 11.21 -16.95 9.35
C ARG A 291 12.57 -17.63 9.26
N SER A 292 13.27 -17.52 8.14
CA SER A 292 14.60 -18.13 7.99
C SER A 292 15.73 -17.16 8.32
N SER A 293 16.78 -17.69 8.96
CA SER A 293 18.08 -17.03 9.11
C SER A 293 18.88 -16.97 7.80
N GLU A 294 18.36 -17.56 6.72
CA GLU A 294 19.06 -17.68 5.43
C GLU A 294 18.88 -16.46 4.50
N CYS A 295 17.95 -15.56 4.83
CA CYS A 295 17.58 -14.41 4.00
C CYS A 295 18.76 -13.46 3.68
N CYS A 296 19.81 -13.47 4.52
CA CYS A 296 20.90 -12.50 4.46
C CYS A 296 22.22 -13.03 3.88
N SER A 297 22.23 -14.23 3.27
CA SER A 297 23.44 -14.82 2.68
C SER A 297 23.73 -14.42 1.22
N ARG A 298 22.86 -13.61 0.58
CA ARG A 298 23.01 -13.16 -0.81
C ARG A 298 23.39 -11.68 -0.91
N SER A 299 24.26 -11.33 -1.86
CA SER A 299 24.69 -9.95 -2.09
C SER A 299 23.52 -9.02 -2.43
N VAL A 300 23.59 -7.75 -2.01
CA VAL A 300 22.60 -6.68 -2.28
C VAL A 300 22.24 -6.58 -3.78
N ARG A 301 23.19 -6.90 -4.66
CA ARG A 301 23.04 -6.92 -6.13
C ARG A 301 22.04 -7.98 -6.64
N GLU A 302 21.89 -9.11 -5.95
CA GLU A 302 20.87 -10.12 -6.29
C GLU A 302 19.49 -9.78 -5.71
N GLN A 303 19.44 -8.99 -4.64
CA GLN A 303 18.22 -8.67 -3.88
C GLN A 303 17.42 -7.50 -4.48
N ALA A 304 18.08 -6.51 -5.08
CA ALA A 304 17.41 -5.38 -5.74
C ALA A 304 16.68 -5.77 -7.05
N LEU A 305 17.01 -6.93 -7.63
CA LEU A 305 16.44 -7.44 -8.89
C LEU A 305 15.46 -8.60 -8.70
N ALA A 306 15.33 -9.13 -7.48
CA ALA A 306 14.46 -10.26 -7.18
C ALA A 306 13.12 -9.75 -6.60
N ALA A 307 12.09 -9.65 -7.45
CA ALA A 307 10.75 -9.89 -6.97
C ALA A 307 10.72 -11.29 -6.32
N PRO A 308 10.04 -11.50 -5.19
CA PRO A 308 10.05 -12.80 -4.50
C PRO A 308 9.63 -13.90 -5.47
N THR A 309 10.56 -14.78 -5.81
CA THR A 309 10.25 -16.00 -6.55
C THR A 309 9.38 -16.90 -5.68
N LEU A 310 8.36 -17.50 -6.31
CA LEU A 310 7.16 -18.15 -5.76
C LEU A 310 7.35 -19.35 -4.79
N SER A 311 8.46 -19.48 -4.06
CA SER A 311 8.64 -20.54 -3.05
C SER A 311 8.63 -20.06 -1.59
N GLU A 312 8.61 -18.75 -1.33
CA GLU A 312 8.81 -18.20 0.02
C GLU A 312 7.62 -17.31 0.41
N THR A 313 6.85 -17.75 1.42
CA THR A 313 5.59 -17.10 1.82
C THR A 313 5.82 -16.15 3.01
N PRO A 314 5.61 -14.83 2.86
CA PRO A 314 5.65 -13.91 3.99
C PRO A 314 4.54 -14.21 5.00
N VAL A 315 4.86 -14.13 6.29
CA VAL A 315 3.90 -14.35 7.39
C VAL A 315 3.42 -13.01 7.92
N TYR A 316 2.12 -12.78 7.89
CA TYR A 316 1.49 -11.58 8.45
C TYR A 316 1.26 -11.74 9.96
N LYS A 317 1.56 -10.68 10.73
CA LYS A 317 1.41 -10.65 12.19
C LYS A 317 0.54 -9.47 12.60
N THR A 318 -0.38 -9.69 13.54
CA THR A 318 -1.14 -8.63 14.23
C THR A 318 -0.62 -8.54 15.67
N ILE A 319 -0.22 -7.35 16.11
CA ILE A 319 0.19 -7.05 17.49
C ILE A 319 -0.94 -6.21 18.11
N GLU A 320 -1.67 -6.76 19.08
CA GLU A 320 -2.74 -6.06 19.82
C GLU A 320 -2.21 -5.58 21.19
N PRO A 321 -2.44 -4.32 21.60
CA PRO A 321 -2.17 -3.89 22.97
C PRO A 321 -3.29 -4.33 23.92
N ARG A 322 -2.95 -4.77 25.14
CA ARG A 322 -3.93 -4.96 26.23
C ARG A 322 -3.73 -3.94 27.34
N VAL A 323 -4.86 -3.48 27.86
CA VAL A 323 -4.99 -2.73 29.12
C VAL A 323 -4.67 -3.71 30.26
N GLN A 324 -3.76 -3.28 31.15
CA GLN A 324 -3.21 -3.97 32.33
C GLN A 324 -2.08 -4.99 32.08
N GLU A 325 -0.89 -4.61 32.58
CA GLU A 325 0.30 -5.42 32.87
C GLU A 325 1.08 -6.00 31.67
N ALA A 326 2.07 -5.21 31.22
CA ALA A 326 3.41 -5.56 30.69
C ALA A 326 3.70 -6.95 30.04
N LEU A 327 2.75 -7.59 29.35
CA LEU A 327 3.00 -8.82 28.59
C LEU A 327 2.20 -8.80 27.26
N TYR A 328 2.90 -8.64 26.15
CA TYR A 328 2.31 -8.71 24.80
C TYR A 328 1.89 -10.15 24.48
N THR A 329 0.60 -10.38 24.24
CA THR A 329 0.11 -11.68 23.74
C THR A 329 -0.04 -11.63 22.21
N VAL A 330 0.72 -12.45 21.50
CA VAL A 330 0.74 -12.53 20.03
C VAL A 330 -0.38 -13.44 19.53
N LYS A 331 -1.22 -12.94 18.59
CA LYS A 331 -2.15 -13.77 17.83
C LYS A 331 -1.63 -14.04 16.43
N TRP A 332 -1.57 -15.32 16.07
CA TRP A 332 -1.17 -15.81 14.76
C TRP A 332 -2.40 -15.98 13.87
N VAL A 333 -2.46 -15.27 12.74
CA VAL A 333 -3.47 -15.53 11.71
C VAL A 333 -2.75 -15.64 10.36
N GLY A 334 -2.59 -16.87 9.89
CA GLY A 334 -2.20 -17.14 8.50
C GLY A 334 -3.44 -17.21 7.63
N ILE A 335 -3.65 -16.23 6.75
CA ILE A 335 -4.62 -16.34 5.65
C ILE A 335 -4.00 -15.78 4.37
N ALA A 336 -3.88 -16.66 3.38
CA ALA A 336 -3.65 -16.35 1.98
C ALA A 336 -4.99 -16.00 1.32
N ALA A 337 -5.05 -14.90 0.57
CA ALA A 337 -6.06 -14.72 -0.48
C ALA A 337 -5.57 -13.66 -1.49
N LEU A 338 -4.97 -14.12 -2.59
CA LEU A 338 -4.92 -13.38 -3.85
C LEU A 338 -5.99 -13.99 -4.75
N ILE A 339 -7.15 -13.34 -4.90
CA ILE A 339 -8.08 -13.67 -5.98
C ILE A 339 -7.55 -12.98 -7.25
N ARG A 340 -6.81 -13.73 -8.08
CA ARG A 340 -6.55 -13.35 -9.48
C ARG A 340 -7.65 -13.93 -10.35
N SER A 341 -8.48 -13.08 -10.97
CA SER A 341 -9.31 -13.49 -12.10
C SER A 341 -8.43 -13.52 -13.36
N TYR A 342 -8.20 -14.70 -13.93
CA TYR A 342 -7.67 -14.84 -15.28
C TYR A 342 -8.85 -14.84 -16.28
N ARG A 343 -8.88 -13.85 -17.19
CA ARG A 343 -9.57 -13.99 -18.48
C ARG A 343 -8.56 -14.56 -19.48
N GLN A 344 -8.90 -15.70 -20.06
CA GLN A 344 -8.25 -16.22 -21.28
C GLN A 344 -8.69 -15.37 -22.48
N PRO A 345 -7.78 -14.99 -23.40
CA PRO A 345 -8.18 -14.50 -24.72
C PRO A 345 -8.75 -15.65 -25.56
N ARG A 346 -9.71 -15.35 -26.43
CA ARG A 346 -10.17 -16.23 -27.51
C ARG A 346 -9.11 -16.31 -28.61
#